data_AF-A0A5S3YNP8-F1
#
_entry.id   AF-A0A5S3YNP8-F1
#
_cell.length_a   1.000
_cell.length_b   1.000
_cell.length_c   1.000
_cell.angle_alpha   90.00
_cell.angle_beta   90.00
_cell.angle_gamma   90.00
#
_symmetry.space_group_name_H-M   'P 1'
#
loop_
_entity.id
_entity.type
_entity.pdbx_description
1 polymer ?
#
loop_
_entity_poly.entity_id
_entity_poly.type
_entity_poly.pdbx_seq_one_letter_code
_entity_poly.pdbx_strand_id
1 'polypeptide(L)'
;LKSLMQKHNGPVVGLHPMFGPDISHWVKQTVVVCDGRQAGNYQGLLEQLSIWGCQLVNIDAKKHDQAMQIIQVMRHLTTFVYGQFLAKQSHTLKELRSCSSPIYQLELMMVGRLFAQSPE
;
A
#
# COMPACT_ATOMS: atom_id res chain seq x y z
N LEU A 1 -9.96 12.91 2.42
CA LEU A 1 -11.19 12.98 3.26
C LEU A 1 -11.85 14.38 3.29
N LYS A 2 -11.13 15.46 3.65
CA LYS A 2 -11.70 16.83 3.70
C LYS A 2 -12.45 17.24 2.43
N SER A 3 -11.87 16.99 1.26
CA SER A 3 -12.50 17.30 -0.03
C SER A 3 -13.82 16.54 -0.26
N LEU A 4 -13.92 15.29 0.20
CA LEU A 4 -15.16 14.50 0.10
C LEU A 4 -16.25 15.09 0.99
N MET A 5 -15.90 15.47 2.23
CA MET A 5 -16.84 16.08 3.18
C MET A 5 -17.33 17.47 2.77
N GLN A 6 -16.55 18.20 1.95
CA GLN A 6 -16.95 19.49 1.38
C GLN A 6 -17.88 19.32 0.17
N LYS A 7 -17.68 18.27 -0.65
CA LYS A 7 -18.47 18.02 -1.86
C LYS A 7 -19.76 17.22 -1.59
N HIS A 8 -19.84 16.51 -0.47
CA HIS A 8 -20.96 15.63 -0.15
C HIS A 8 -21.52 15.91 1.25
N ASN A 9 -22.84 15.99 1.35
CA ASN A 9 -23.54 16.28 2.62
C ASN A 9 -23.88 15.03 3.43
N GLY A 10 -24.02 13.87 2.78
CA GLY A 10 -24.35 12.59 3.42
C GLY A 10 -23.17 11.87 4.08
N PRO A 11 -23.26 10.53 4.21
CA PRO A 11 -22.23 9.72 4.84
C PRO A 11 -20.90 9.77 4.08
N VAL A 12 -19.80 9.80 4.81
CA VAL A 12 -18.44 9.80 4.23
C VAL A 12 -17.54 8.94 5.10
N VAL A 13 -16.86 7.98 4.48
CA VAL A 13 -15.78 7.18 5.07
C VAL A 13 -14.62 7.14 4.08
N GLY A 14 -13.39 7.26 4.57
CA GLY A 14 -12.18 7.02 3.80
C GLY A 14 -11.72 5.58 4.01
N LEU A 15 -11.48 4.85 2.94
CA LEU A 15 -10.93 3.50 2.98
C LEU A 15 -9.62 3.46 2.18
N HIS A 16 -8.59 2.82 2.74
CA HIS A 16 -7.35 2.53 2.05
C HIS A 16 -7.03 1.04 2.22
N PRO A 17 -7.36 0.22 1.20
CA PRO A 17 -6.93 -1.17 1.14
C PRO A 17 -5.41 -1.23 1.01
N MET A 18 -4.72 -1.90 1.94
CA MET A 18 -3.26 -1.97 1.97
C MET A 18 -2.70 -3.11 1.10
N PHE A 19 -3.37 -3.40 -0.01
CA PHE A 19 -3.06 -4.51 -0.91
C PHE A 19 -3.38 -4.14 -2.37
N GLY A 20 -2.65 -4.77 -3.29
CA GLY A 20 -2.85 -4.59 -4.73
C GLY A 20 -4.06 -5.36 -5.28
N PRO A 21 -4.41 -5.16 -6.56
CA PRO A 21 -5.57 -5.80 -7.19
C PRO A 21 -5.44 -7.32 -7.32
N ASP A 22 -4.22 -7.87 -7.31
CA ASP A 22 -3.93 -9.28 -7.58
C ASP A 22 -4.03 -10.19 -6.33
N ILE A 23 -4.80 -9.81 -5.31
CA ILE A 23 -5.01 -10.67 -4.14
C ILE A 23 -5.86 -11.89 -4.49
N SER A 24 -5.47 -13.07 -4.00
CA SER A 24 -6.26 -14.29 -4.16
C SER A 24 -7.52 -14.32 -3.30
N HIS A 25 -7.50 -13.65 -2.15
CA HIS A 25 -8.64 -13.54 -1.23
C HIS A 25 -8.48 -12.37 -0.24
N TRP A 26 -9.60 -11.95 0.34
CA TRP A 26 -9.72 -10.83 1.29
C TRP A 26 -9.32 -11.16 2.73
N VAL A 27 -9.18 -12.46 3.05
CA VAL A 27 -8.85 -12.94 4.40
C VAL A 27 -7.49 -12.41 4.85
N LYS A 28 -7.45 -11.84 6.07
CA LYS A 28 -6.28 -11.22 6.72
C LYS A 28 -5.71 -10.01 5.98
N GLN A 29 -6.40 -9.49 4.97
CA GLN A 29 -5.99 -8.28 4.29
C GLN A 29 -6.33 -7.05 5.14
N THR A 30 -5.41 -6.11 5.25
CA THR A 30 -5.62 -4.88 6.03
C THR A 30 -6.33 -3.82 5.21
N VAL A 31 -7.37 -3.22 5.78
CA VAL A 31 -8.02 -2.01 5.23
C VAL A 31 -7.99 -0.93 6.30
N VAL A 32 -7.35 0.19 6.00
CA VAL A 32 -7.35 1.34 6.90
C VAL A 32 -8.67 2.11 6.73
N VAL A 33 -9.29 2.45 7.84
CA VAL A 33 -10.56 3.18 7.92
C VAL A 33 -10.31 4.54 8.54
N CYS A 34 -10.67 5.60 7.82
CA CYS A 34 -10.65 6.98 8.28
C CYS A 34 -12.08 7.50 8.35
N ASP A 35 -12.62 7.63 9.57
CA ASP A 35 -13.98 8.09 9.79
C ASP A 35 -14.20 9.52 9.30
N GLY A 36 -15.29 9.74 8.57
CA GLY A 36 -15.71 11.05 8.10
C GLY A 36 -16.97 11.53 8.80
N ARG A 37 -18.14 11.30 8.18
CA ARG A 37 -19.43 11.80 8.65
C ARG A 37 -20.49 10.70 8.64
N GLN A 38 -21.41 10.73 9.61
CA GLN A 38 -22.55 9.80 9.73
C GLN A 38 -22.13 8.32 9.77
N ALA A 39 -21.28 7.95 10.73
CA ALA A 39 -20.70 6.61 10.83
C ALA A 39 -21.72 5.47 10.85
N GLY A 40 -22.86 5.67 11.53
CA GLY A 40 -23.93 4.67 11.55
C GLY A 40 -24.44 4.28 10.15
N ASN A 41 -24.36 5.17 9.16
CA ASN A 41 -24.87 4.93 7.81
C ASN A 41 -23.91 4.13 6.92
N TYR A 42 -22.62 4.04 7.26
CA TYR A 42 -21.64 3.21 6.54
C TYR A 42 -21.16 2.00 7.35
N GLN A 43 -21.67 1.80 8.56
CA GLN A 43 -21.26 0.70 9.43
C GLN A 43 -21.46 -0.68 8.79
N GLY A 44 -22.57 -0.88 8.07
CA GLY A 44 -22.82 -2.14 7.35
C GLY A 44 -21.75 -2.47 6.29
N LEU A 45 -21.10 -1.47 5.68
CA LEU A 45 -19.97 -1.68 4.78
C LEU A 45 -18.74 -2.20 5.54
N LEU A 46 -18.44 -1.64 6.71
CA LEU A 46 -17.32 -2.06 7.54
C LEU A 46 -17.53 -3.49 8.08
N GLU A 47 -18.76 -3.79 8.50
CA GLU A 47 -19.16 -5.15 8.89
C GLU A 47 -19.00 -6.13 7.73
N GLN A 48 -19.40 -5.74 6.52
CA GLN A 48 -19.24 -6.57 5.33
C GLN A 48 -17.77 -6.86 5.00
N LEU A 49 -16.88 -5.87 5.11
CA LEU A 49 -15.43 -6.08 4.95
C LEU A 49 -14.86 -7.04 6.00
N SER A 50 -15.35 -6.92 7.24
CA SER A 50 -14.96 -7.82 8.33
C SER A 50 -15.44 -9.26 8.09
N ILE A 51 -16.65 -9.44 7.55
CA ILE A 51 -17.21 -10.75 7.15
C ILE A 51 -16.35 -11.41 6.05
N TRP A 52 -15.83 -10.63 5.10
CA TRP A 52 -14.88 -11.13 4.09
C TRP A 52 -13.49 -11.47 4.65
N GLY A 53 -13.28 -11.24 5.96
CA GLY A 53 -12.06 -11.57 6.68
C GLY A 53 -11.01 -10.48 6.66
N CYS A 54 -11.35 -9.25 6.27
CA CYS A 54 -10.43 -8.12 6.34
C CYS A 54 -10.16 -7.70 7.79
N GLN A 55 -8.94 -7.21 8.02
CA GLN A 55 -8.55 -6.56 9.26
C GLN A 55 -8.73 -5.06 9.10
N LEU A 56 -9.75 -4.51 9.77
CA LEU A 56 -10.00 -3.08 9.76
C LEU A 56 -9.13 -2.36 10.79
N VAL A 57 -8.48 -1.29 10.37
CA VAL A 57 -7.64 -0.44 11.23
C VAL A 57 -8.19 0.98 11.21
N ASN A 58 -8.86 1.39 12.29
CA ASN A 58 -9.36 2.76 12.41
C ASN A 58 -8.24 3.71 12.84
N ILE A 59 -8.07 4.80 12.10
CA ILE A 59 -7.08 5.83 12.38
C ILE A 59 -7.56 7.18 11.86
N ASP A 60 -7.13 8.27 12.50
CA ASP A 60 -7.35 9.61 11.97
C ASP A 60 -6.66 9.80 10.62
N ALA A 61 -7.31 10.49 9.68
CA ALA A 61 -6.81 10.69 8.33
C ALA A 61 -5.44 11.40 8.29
N LYS A 62 -5.18 12.36 9.20
CA LYS A 62 -3.87 13.02 9.25
C LYS A 62 -2.78 12.07 9.74
N LYS A 63 -3.08 11.24 10.75
CA LYS A 63 -2.14 10.22 11.24
C LYS A 63 -1.89 9.13 10.20
N HIS A 64 -2.92 8.73 9.45
CA HIS A 64 -2.77 7.83 8.30
C HIS A 64 -1.77 8.39 7.29
N ASP A 65 -1.95 9.63 6.84
CA ASP A 65 -1.09 10.23 5.82
C ASP A 65 0.36 10.32 6.31
N GLN A 66 0.56 10.67 7.59
CA GLN A 66 1.89 10.65 8.23
C GLN A 66 2.50 9.23 8.27
N ALA A 67 1.71 8.21 8.58
CA ALA A 67 2.18 6.82 8.56
C ALA A 67 2.53 6.36 7.14
N MET A 68 1.75 6.74 6.13
CA MET A 68 1.99 6.36 4.73
C MET A 68 3.22 7.03 4.13
N GLN A 69 3.61 8.22 4.61
CA GLN A 69 4.91 8.81 4.25
C GLN A 69 6.07 7.85 4.58
N ILE A 70 5.99 7.14 5.71
CA ILE A 70 7.04 6.20 6.11
C ILE A 70 6.83 4.84 5.42
N ILE A 71 5.61 4.31 5.44
CA ILE A 71 5.33 2.94 4.98
C ILE A 71 5.40 2.81 3.47
N GLN A 72 4.83 3.77 2.74
CA GLN A 72 4.74 3.74 1.28
C GLN A 72 5.78 4.65 0.64
N VAL A 73 5.77 5.95 0.94
CA VAL A 73 6.62 6.93 0.21
C VAL A 73 8.10 6.61 0.41
N MET A 74 8.58 6.46 1.64
CA MET A 74 9.98 6.12 1.89
C MET A 74 10.35 4.74 1.33
N ARG A 75 9.44 3.76 1.39
CA ARG A 75 9.66 2.43 0.79
C ARG A 75 9.83 2.53 -0.73
N HIS A 76 8.91 3.17 -1.43
CA HIS A 76 8.98 3.33 -2.88
C HIS A 76 10.20 4.15 -3.31
N LEU A 77 10.49 5.24 -2.60
CA LEU A 77 11.65 6.09 -2.92
C LEU A 77 12.97 5.32 -2.77
N THR A 78 13.16 4.60 -1.66
CA THR A 78 14.39 3.81 -1.45
C THR A 78 14.55 2.71 -2.49
N THR A 79 13.48 1.99 -2.82
CA THR A 79 13.48 0.98 -3.88
C THR A 79 13.73 1.58 -5.27
N PHE A 80 13.16 2.75 -5.57
CA PHE A 80 13.38 3.45 -6.83
C PHE A 80 14.83 3.91 -7.00
N VAL A 81 15.38 4.59 -5.99
CA VAL A 81 16.78 5.06 -6.01
C VAL A 81 17.74 3.88 -6.13
N TYR A 82 17.47 2.78 -5.42
CA TYR A 82 18.28 1.57 -5.53
C TYR A 82 18.19 0.95 -6.94
N GLY A 83 17.01 0.85 -7.53
CA GLY A 83 16.85 0.39 -8.91
C GLY A 83 17.55 1.29 -9.93
N GLN A 84 17.47 2.61 -9.76
CA GLN A 84 18.19 3.56 -10.62
C GLN A 84 19.71 3.40 -10.48
N PHE A 85 20.21 3.15 -9.27
CA PHE A 85 21.62 2.86 -9.04
C PHE A 85 22.04 1.56 -9.75
N LEU A 86 21.25 0.49 -9.61
CA LEU A 86 21.51 -0.80 -10.27
C LEU A 86 21.51 -0.68 -11.80
N ALA A 87 20.58 0.09 -12.37
CA ALA A 87 20.47 0.31 -13.81
C ALA A 87 21.71 1.01 -14.43
N LYS A 88 22.53 1.67 -13.60
CA LYS A 88 23.78 2.33 -14.03
C LYS A 88 25.02 1.44 -13.87
N GLN A 89 24.89 0.24 -13.30
CA GLN A 89 26.02 -0.67 -13.11
C GLN A 89 26.30 -1.46 -14.39
N SER A 90 27.58 -1.81 -14.60
CA SER A 90 28.02 -2.60 -15.75
C SER A 90 27.68 -4.09 -15.64
N HIS A 91 27.39 -4.57 -14.43
CA HIS A 91 27.14 -5.99 -14.16
C HIS A 91 25.71 -6.38 -14.53
N THR A 92 25.55 -7.56 -15.11
CA THR A 92 24.23 -8.13 -15.39
C THR A 92 23.55 -8.61 -14.11
N LEU A 93 22.22 -8.64 -14.11
CA LEU A 93 21.44 -9.24 -13.01
C LEU A 93 21.81 -10.71 -12.76
N LYS A 94 22.25 -11.44 -13.80
CA LYS A 94 22.67 -12.85 -13.67
C LYS A 94 23.94 -12.98 -12.84
N GLU A 95 24.93 -12.13 -13.08
CA GLU A 95 26.19 -12.08 -12.33
C GLU A 95 25.96 -11.66 -10.87
N LEU A 96 25.12 -10.65 -10.66
CA LEU A 96 24.75 -10.23 -9.30
C LEU A 96 24.06 -11.37 -8.53
N ARG A 97 23.15 -12.11 -9.17
CA ARG A 97 22.45 -13.24 -8.55
C ARG A 97 23.36 -14.42 -8.23
N SER A 98 24.35 -14.73 -9.07
CA SER A 98 25.28 -15.84 -8.81
C SER A 98 26.15 -15.62 -7.58
N CYS A 99 26.37 -14.36 -7.18
CA CYS A 99 27.16 -13.99 -6.00
C CYS A 99 26.28 -13.63 -4.79
N SER A 100 24.96 -13.71 -4.91
CA SER A 100 24.00 -13.23 -3.89
C SER A 100 23.44 -14.37 -3.04
N SER A 101 23.36 -14.14 -1.72
CA SER A 101 22.59 -15.00 -0.81
C SER A 101 21.08 -14.83 -1.01
N PRO A 102 20.23 -15.72 -0.46
CA PRO A 102 18.78 -15.65 -0.66
C PRO A 102 18.13 -14.31 -0.29
N ILE A 103 18.64 -13.62 0.75
CA ILE A 103 18.09 -12.32 1.16
C ILE A 103 18.36 -11.21 0.13
N TYR A 104 19.53 -11.22 -0.51
CA TYR A 104 19.86 -10.26 -1.58
C TYR A 104 19.03 -10.53 -2.84
N GLN A 105 18.74 -11.80 -3.14
CA GLN A 105 17.85 -12.13 -4.25
C GLN A 105 16.43 -11.64 -4.00
N LEU A 106 15.92 -11.78 -2.77
CA LEU A 106 14.63 -11.21 -2.38
C LEU A 106 14.61 -9.69 -2.53
N GLU A 107 15.67 -9.00 -2.13
CA GLU A 107 15.79 -7.55 -2.30
C GLU A 107 15.73 -7.13 -3.78
N LEU A 108 16.50 -7.81 -4.64
CA LEU A 108 16.44 -7.57 -6.10
C LEU A 108 15.05 -7.84 -6.68
N MET A 109 14.34 -8.86 -6.19
CA MET A 109 12.96 -9.14 -6.59
C MET A 109 12.00 -8.02 -6.17
N MET A 110 12.17 -7.45 -4.97
CA MET A 110 11.37 -6.33 -4.50
C MET A 110 11.57 -5.08 -5.36
N VAL A 111 12.81 -4.82 -5.81
CA VAL A 111 13.11 -3.76 -6.78
C VAL A 111 12.43 -4.04 -8.11
N GLY A 112 12.62 -5.23 -8.68
CA GLY A 112 12.00 -5.59 -9.96
C GLY A 112 10.48 -5.47 -9.93
N ARG A 113 9.84 -5.88 -8.82
CA ARG A 113 8.39 -5.74 -8.63
C ARG A 113 7.93 -4.28 -8.66
N LEU A 114 8.70 -3.32 -8.17
CA LEU A 114 8.35 -1.91 -8.25
C LEU A 114 8.31 -1.43 -9.71
N PHE A 115 9.34 -1.73 -10.49
CA PHE A 115 9.45 -1.28 -11.89
C PHE A 115 8.55 -2.05 -12.88
N ALA A 116 7.91 -3.14 -12.43
CA ALA A 116 6.92 -3.88 -13.20
C ALA A 116 5.49 -3.34 -13.05
N GLN A 117 5.28 -2.38 -12.14
CA GLN A 117 3.99 -1.71 -11.95
C GLN A 117 3.88 -0.46 -12.84
N SER A 118 2.66 0.03 -13.06
CA SER A 118 2.45 1.32 -13.72
C SER A 118 3.09 2.46 -12.90
N PRO A 119 3.72 3.46 -13.55
CA PRO A 119 4.34 4.58 -12.86
C PRO A 119 3.35 5.63 -12.32
N GLU A 120 2.08 5.58 -12.73
CA GLU A 120 0.96 6.42 -12.25
C GLU A 120 0.24 5.84 -11.04
#